data_AF-A0A2S4MCD0-F1
#
_entry.id   AF-A0A2S4MCD0-F1
#
_cell.length_a   1.000
_cell.length_b   1.000
_cell.length_c   1.000
_cell.angle_alpha   90.00
_cell.angle_beta   90.00
_cell.angle_gamma   90.00
#
_symmetry.space_group_name_H-M   'P 1'
#
loop_
_entity.id
_entity.type
_entity.pdbx_description
1 polymer ?
#
loop_
_entity_poly.entity_id
_entity_poly.type
_entity_poly.pdbx_seq_one_letter_code
_entity_poly.pdbx_strand_id
1 'polypeptide(L)'
;MGRTRYKPYTGQPTAVVLSKALTPGQFPRVNAHEIGHVIDQIVGEIPTAGLSDELRGLYNSLNNGHRNAAGTDARANAKPFLPQPNGYKGDDIPGEYMAEAIRAYMADPNYLKTVAPKTAARIREYANPNPTFNRTIQFNAIAAPAAGLAASGAVLAGSDDAKAAPMAPE
;
A
#
# COMPACT_ATOMS: atom_id res chain seq x y z
N MET A 1 0.67 1.07 -20.09
CA MET A 1 -0.55 0.56 -19.46
C MET A 1 -0.37 -0.91 -19.12
N GLY A 2 -0.85 -1.34 -17.95
CA GLY A 2 -1.02 -2.74 -17.58
C GLY A 2 -2.50 -3.12 -17.59
N ARG A 3 -2.80 -4.40 -17.38
CA ARG A 3 -4.14 -4.92 -17.12
C ARG A 3 -4.10 -6.28 -16.43
N THR A 4 -4.83 -6.44 -15.34
CA THR A 4 -5.19 -7.74 -14.77
C THR A 4 -6.39 -8.35 -15.51
N ARG A 5 -6.30 -9.64 -15.86
CA ARG A 5 -7.37 -10.40 -16.52
C ARG A 5 -8.03 -11.36 -15.54
N TYR A 6 -9.35 -11.47 -15.61
CA TYR A 6 -10.15 -12.27 -14.69
C TYR A 6 -10.94 -13.37 -15.42
N LYS A 7 -11.29 -14.44 -14.71
CA LYS A 7 -12.29 -15.41 -15.17
C LYS A 7 -13.68 -14.76 -15.08
N PRO A 8 -14.48 -14.72 -16.17
CA PRO A 8 -15.75 -13.99 -16.21
C PRO A 8 -16.79 -14.36 -15.13
N TYR A 9 -16.71 -15.55 -14.54
CA TYR A 9 -17.74 -16.05 -13.59
C TYR A 9 -17.25 -16.21 -12.16
N THR A 10 -15.94 -16.23 -11.94
CA THR A 10 -15.37 -16.44 -10.60
C THR A 10 -14.60 -15.24 -10.09
N GLY A 11 -14.39 -14.22 -10.93
CA GLY A 11 -13.53 -13.07 -10.63
C GLY A 11 -12.05 -13.44 -10.53
N GLN A 12 -11.67 -14.72 -10.49
CA GLN A 12 -10.29 -15.11 -10.21
C GLN A 12 -9.30 -14.52 -11.23
N PRO A 13 -8.20 -13.89 -10.77
CA PRO A 13 -7.18 -13.38 -11.66
C PRO A 13 -6.50 -14.55 -12.39
N THR A 14 -6.22 -14.33 -13.67
CA THR A 14 -5.64 -15.34 -14.59
C THR A 14 -4.29 -14.89 -15.15
N ALA A 15 -4.11 -13.59 -15.36
CA ALA A 15 -2.88 -13.03 -15.89
C ALA A 15 -2.77 -11.54 -15.56
N VAL A 16 -1.53 -11.09 -15.37
CA VAL A 16 -1.15 -9.68 -15.45
C VAL A 16 -0.51 -9.46 -16.82
N VAL A 17 -1.04 -8.51 -17.59
CA VAL A 17 -0.54 -8.17 -18.92
C VAL A 17 0.04 -6.77 -18.88
N LEU A 18 1.33 -6.64 -19.22
CA LEU A 18 2.04 -5.36 -19.24
C LEU A 18 2.36 -4.96 -20.68
N SER A 19 2.18 -3.68 -21.01
CA SER A 19 2.59 -3.15 -22.31
C SER A 19 4.10 -3.20 -22.49
N LYS A 20 4.55 -3.68 -23.66
CA LYS A 20 5.97 -3.66 -24.06
C LYS A 20 6.55 -2.25 -24.25
N ALA A 21 5.69 -1.24 -24.34
CA ALA A 21 6.09 0.16 -24.48
C ALA A 21 6.42 0.84 -23.14
N LEU A 22 6.30 0.13 -22.01
CA LEU A 22 6.69 0.68 -20.71
C LEU A 22 8.20 0.92 -20.67
N THR A 23 8.59 2.12 -20.24
CA THR A 23 10.00 2.40 -19.97
C THR A 23 10.46 1.63 -18.73
N PRO A 24 11.78 1.41 -18.54
CA PRO A 24 12.31 0.75 -17.35
C PRO A 24 11.87 1.42 -16.03
N GLY A 25 11.70 2.75 -16.02
CA GLY A 25 11.20 3.48 -14.85
C GLY A 25 9.69 3.33 -14.60
N GLN A 26 8.90 3.05 -15.63
CA GLN A 26 7.45 2.86 -15.51
C GLN A 26 7.08 1.44 -15.07
N PHE A 27 7.88 0.46 -15.49
CA PHE A 27 7.56 -0.96 -15.31
C PHE A 27 7.30 -1.35 -13.84
N PRO A 28 8.17 -1.04 -12.86
CA PRO A 28 7.97 -1.49 -11.48
C PRO A 28 6.67 -0.96 -10.87
N ARG A 29 6.34 0.30 -11.15
CA ARG A 29 5.12 0.94 -10.65
C ARG A 29 3.87 0.31 -11.24
N VAL A 30 3.82 0.15 -12.58
CA VAL A 30 2.66 -0.44 -13.25
C VAL A 30 2.49 -1.89 -12.82
N ASN A 31 3.57 -2.67 -12.76
CA ASN A 31 3.49 -4.05 -12.28
C ASN A 31 2.95 -4.15 -10.85
N ALA A 32 3.42 -3.29 -9.94
CA ALA A 32 2.94 -3.28 -8.56
C ALA A 32 1.47 -2.84 -8.44
N HIS A 33 1.00 -1.94 -9.32
CA HIS A 33 -0.41 -1.58 -9.42
C HIS A 33 -1.28 -2.79 -9.82
N GLU A 34 -0.89 -3.52 -10.86
CA GLU A 34 -1.63 -4.72 -11.30
C GLU A 34 -1.62 -5.82 -10.22
N ILE A 35 -0.53 -5.95 -9.45
CA ILE A 35 -0.49 -6.85 -8.29
C ILE A 35 -1.49 -6.42 -7.21
N GLY A 36 -1.70 -5.11 -7.02
CA GLY A 36 -2.75 -4.58 -6.14
C GLY A 36 -4.14 -5.08 -6.54
N HIS A 37 -4.47 -5.01 -7.82
CA HIS A 37 -5.71 -5.59 -8.36
C HIS A 37 -5.83 -7.10 -8.13
N VAL A 38 -4.75 -7.86 -8.34
CA VAL A 38 -4.74 -9.31 -8.08
C VAL A 38 -5.05 -9.62 -6.62
N ILE A 39 -4.44 -8.89 -5.68
CA ILE A 39 -4.67 -9.07 -4.24
C ILE A 39 -6.13 -8.75 -3.88
N ASP A 40 -6.62 -7.59 -4.33
CA ASP A 40 -7.99 -7.14 -4.10
C ASP A 40 -9.01 -8.19 -4.57
N GLN A 41 -8.79 -8.74 -5.76
CA GLN A 41 -9.67 -9.75 -6.34
C GLN A 41 -9.61 -11.10 -5.61
N ILE A 42 -8.42 -11.56 -5.19
CA ILE A 42 -8.28 -12.82 -4.44
C ILE A 42 -9.01 -12.77 -3.10
N VAL A 43 -9.11 -11.59 -2.49
CA VAL A 43 -9.82 -11.40 -1.22
C VAL A 43 -11.30 -11.11 -1.39
N GLY A 44 -11.82 -11.20 -2.61
CA GLY A 44 -13.24 -11.00 -2.90
C GLY A 44 -13.65 -9.53 -3.00
N GLU A 45 -12.74 -8.67 -3.44
CA GLU A 45 -12.89 -7.22 -3.61
C GLU A 45 -13.16 -6.49 -2.29
N ILE A 46 -12.17 -5.75 -1.83
CA ILE A 46 -12.21 -5.07 -0.54
C ILE A 46 -13.23 -3.93 -0.61
N PRO A 47 -14.27 -3.92 0.26
CA PRO A 47 -15.28 -2.88 0.23
C PRO A 47 -14.67 -1.50 0.46
N THR A 48 -15.05 -0.53 -0.37
CA THR A 48 -14.57 0.87 -0.32
C THR A 48 -15.53 1.82 0.39
N ALA A 49 -16.70 1.32 0.80
CA ALA A 49 -17.68 2.11 1.53
C ALA A 49 -17.07 2.73 2.80
N GLY A 50 -17.24 4.05 2.95
CA GLY A 50 -16.70 4.83 4.06
C GLY A 50 -15.21 5.21 3.93
N LEU A 51 -14.55 4.89 2.81
CA LEU A 51 -13.12 5.15 2.59
C LEU A 51 -12.82 6.20 1.51
N SER A 52 -13.84 6.74 0.85
CA SER A 52 -13.69 7.59 -0.35
C SER A 52 -12.75 8.77 -0.17
N ASP A 53 -12.75 9.44 0.98
CA ASP A 53 -11.90 10.61 1.20
C ASP A 53 -10.42 10.23 1.26
N GLU A 54 -10.09 9.17 2.00
CA GLU A 54 -8.72 8.65 2.10
C GLU A 54 -8.24 8.10 0.74
N LEU A 55 -9.08 7.30 0.08
CA LEU A 55 -8.77 6.67 -1.20
C LEU A 55 -8.54 7.69 -2.32
N ARG A 56 -9.39 8.72 -2.43
CA ARG A 56 -9.24 9.77 -3.44
C ARG A 56 -8.02 10.64 -3.18
N GLY A 57 -7.80 11.03 -1.92
CA GLY A 57 -6.63 11.80 -1.51
C GLY A 57 -5.35 11.05 -1.85
N LEU A 58 -5.24 9.80 -1.39
CA LEU A 58 -4.11 8.92 -1.65
C LEU A 58 -3.84 8.74 -3.15
N TYR A 59 -4.87 8.44 -3.94
CA TYR A 59 -4.70 8.25 -5.38
C TYR A 59 -4.14 9.50 -6.06
N ASN A 60 -4.68 10.68 -5.74
CA ASN A 60 -4.16 11.94 -6.23
C ASN A 60 -2.70 12.14 -5.77
N SER A 61 -2.41 11.93 -4.50
CA SER A 61 -1.06 12.05 -3.93
C SER A 61 -0.03 11.14 -4.59
N LEU A 62 -0.43 9.97 -5.09
CA LEU A 62 0.48 9.01 -5.73
C LEU A 62 0.59 9.20 -7.25
N ASN A 63 -0.48 9.69 -7.90
CA ASN A 63 -0.60 9.68 -9.35
C ASN A 63 -0.49 11.05 -10.01
N ASN A 64 -0.63 12.14 -9.25
CA ASN A 64 -0.55 13.49 -9.80
C ASN A 64 0.90 13.87 -10.17
N GLY A 65 1.13 14.21 -11.44
CA GLY A 65 2.43 14.65 -11.95
C GLY A 65 2.83 16.06 -11.50
N HIS A 66 1.88 16.87 -11.02
CA HIS A 66 2.16 18.19 -10.46
C HIS A 66 2.55 18.07 -8.98
N ARG A 67 3.81 17.69 -8.74
CA ARG A 67 4.36 17.41 -7.40
C ARG A 67 4.71 18.67 -6.62
N ASN A 68 4.52 18.67 -5.31
CA ASN A 68 5.01 19.70 -4.39
C ASN A 68 6.55 19.84 -4.47
N ALA A 69 7.12 20.84 -3.79
CA ALA A 69 8.57 21.10 -3.84
C ALA A 69 9.41 19.91 -3.34
N ALA A 70 8.87 19.11 -2.40
CA ALA A 70 9.53 17.91 -1.87
C ALA A 70 9.38 16.67 -2.78
N GLY A 71 8.55 16.73 -3.83
CA GLY A 71 8.25 15.58 -4.68
C GLY A 71 7.37 14.50 -4.04
N THR A 72 6.93 14.67 -2.79
CA THR A 72 6.29 13.63 -1.98
C THR A 72 4.78 13.57 -2.12
N ASP A 73 4.15 14.67 -2.56
CA ASP A 73 2.70 14.77 -2.71
C ASP A 73 2.34 15.65 -3.92
N ALA A 74 1.06 15.66 -4.31
CA ALA A 74 0.50 16.64 -5.22
C ALA A 74 0.64 18.08 -4.66
N ARG A 75 0.82 19.07 -5.53
CA ARG A 75 0.73 20.48 -5.12
C ARG A 75 -0.69 20.78 -4.65
N ALA A 76 -0.82 21.55 -3.57
CA ALA A 76 -2.11 21.91 -2.99
C ALA A 76 -3.05 22.64 -3.98
N ASN A 77 -2.50 23.39 -4.94
CA ASN A 77 -3.25 24.10 -5.98
C ASN A 77 -3.33 23.33 -7.32
N ALA A 78 -2.82 22.11 -7.40
CA ALA A 78 -2.97 21.30 -8.60
C ALA A 78 -4.40 20.77 -8.72
N LYS A 79 -4.88 20.65 -9.95
CA LYS A 79 -6.11 19.91 -10.22
C LYS A 79 -5.95 18.47 -9.73
N PRO A 80 -6.92 17.92 -8.97
CA PRO A 80 -6.87 16.53 -8.53
C PRO A 80 -6.74 15.57 -9.72
N PHE A 81 -5.81 14.62 -9.62
CA PHE A 81 -5.66 13.52 -10.56
C PHE A 81 -6.58 12.37 -10.12
N LEU A 82 -7.46 11.94 -11.02
CA LEU A 82 -8.45 10.90 -10.75
C LEU A 82 -8.31 9.77 -11.80
N PRO A 83 -8.91 8.59 -11.58
CA PRO A 83 -8.86 7.49 -12.56
C PRO A 83 -9.55 7.82 -13.89
N GLN A 84 -10.60 8.65 -13.89
CA GLN A 84 -11.43 8.93 -15.07
C GLN A 84 -10.65 9.53 -16.26
N PRO A 85 -9.69 10.46 -16.06
CA PRO A 85 -8.74 10.87 -17.11
C PRO A 85 -8.00 9.73 -17.83
N ASN A 86 -7.80 8.58 -17.18
CA ASN A 86 -7.17 7.39 -17.78
C ASN A 86 -8.19 6.44 -18.43
N GLY A 87 -9.47 6.84 -18.52
CA GLY A 87 -10.53 6.10 -19.20
C GLY A 87 -11.37 5.19 -18.32
N TYR A 88 -11.07 5.11 -17.01
CA TYR A 88 -11.86 4.32 -16.05
C TYR A 88 -13.24 4.93 -15.82
N LYS A 89 -14.28 4.10 -15.74
CA LYS A 89 -15.68 4.54 -15.64
C LYS A 89 -16.44 3.72 -14.61
N GLY A 90 -17.48 4.33 -14.02
CA GLY A 90 -18.45 3.65 -13.18
C GLY A 90 -17.81 2.81 -12.08
N ASP A 91 -18.11 1.52 -12.10
CA ASP A 91 -17.76 0.57 -11.05
C ASP A 91 -16.27 0.18 -11.03
N ASP A 92 -15.48 0.58 -12.04
CA ASP A 92 -14.03 0.33 -12.05
C ASP A 92 -13.27 1.27 -11.09
N ILE A 93 -13.84 2.44 -10.78
CA ILE A 93 -13.16 3.51 -10.04
C ILE A 93 -12.78 3.08 -8.61
N PRO A 94 -13.65 2.43 -7.82
CA PRO A 94 -13.28 1.93 -6.50
C PRO A 94 -12.12 0.93 -6.51
N GLY A 95 -12.10 0.00 -7.47
CA GLY A 95 -11.02 -0.99 -7.60
C GLY A 95 -9.68 -0.34 -7.90
N GLU A 96 -9.64 0.67 -8.78
CA GLU A 96 -8.43 1.44 -9.07
C GLU A 96 -7.88 2.17 -7.85
N TYR A 97 -8.76 2.72 -7.00
CA TYR A 97 -8.33 3.32 -5.75
C TYR A 97 -7.75 2.29 -4.77
N MET A 98 -8.40 1.13 -4.64
CA MET A 98 -7.94 0.07 -3.75
C MET A 98 -6.61 -0.53 -4.21
N ALA A 99 -6.44 -0.74 -5.52
CA ALA A 99 -5.18 -1.23 -6.09
C ALA A 99 -4.00 -0.28 -5.80
N GLU A 100 -4.21 1.03 -5.95
CA GLU A 100 -3.19 2.02 -5.57
C GLU A 100 -2.93 2.06 -4.07
N ALA A 101 -3.95 1.85 -3.24
CA ALA A 101 -3.79 1.76 -1.79
C ALA A 101 -2.98 0.53 -1.38
N ILE A 102 -3.26 -0.64 -1.94
CA ILE A 102 -2.50 -1.87 -1.72
C ILE A 102 -1.05 -1.69 -2.19
N ARG A 103 -0.83 -1.10 -3.38
CA ARG A 103 0.50 -0.78 -3.90
C ARG A 103 1.29 0.11 -2.92
N ALA A 104 0.65 1.15 -2.39
CA ALA A 104 1.27 2.04 -1.41
C ALA A 104 1.58 1.30 -0.10
N TYR A 105 0.69 0.42 0.37
CA TYR A 105 0.91 -0.39 1.55
C TYR A 105 2.14 -1.29 1.41
N MET A 106 2.25 -2.00 0.28
CA MET A 106 3.36 -2.91 0.02
C MET A 106 4.70 -2.18 -0.07
N ALA A 107 4.69 -0.92 -0.53
CA ALA A 107 5.90 -0.10 -0.66
C ALA A 107 6.31 0.58 0.67
N ASP A 108 5.35 1.16 1.38
CA ASP A 108 5.57 1.83 2.66
C ASP A 108 4.33 1.68 3.57
N PRO A 109 4.33 0.65 4.45
CA PRO A 109 3.28 0.45 5.44
C PRO A 109 3.04 1.62 6.37
N ASN A 110 4.09 2.36 6.73
CA ASN A 110 3.99 3.47 7.68
C ASN A 110 3.37 4.69 7.02
N TYR A 111 3.71 4.97 5.76
CA TYR A 111 3.04 5.99 4.98
C TYR A 111 1.53 5.74 4.91
N LEU A 112 1.09 4.56 4.46
CA LEU A 112 -0.35 4.30 4.31
C LEU A 112 -1.09 4.39 5.65
N LYS A 113 -0.53 3.82 6.72
CA LYS A 113 -1.10 3.94 8.08
C LYS A 113 -1.23 5.40 8.55
N THR A 114 -0.37 6.28 8.05
CA THR A 114 -0.37 7.70 8.44
C THR A 114 -1.40 8.49 7.63
N VAL A 115 -1.46 8.29 6.32
CA VAL A 115 -2.30 9.13 5.43
C VAL A 115 -3.69 8.55 5.17
N ALA A 116 -3.86 7.23 5.31
CA ALA A 116 -5.11 6.52 5.04
C ALA A 116 -5.32 5.38 6.06
N PRO A 117 -5.41 5.69 7.38
CA PRO A 117 -5.46 4.68 8.44
C PRO A 117 -6.68 3.75 8.35
N LYS A 118 -7.86 4.25 7.95
CA LYS A 118 -9.06 3.40 7.81
C LYS A 118 -8.90 2.44 6.66
N THR A 119 -8.32 2.90 5.55
CA THR A 119 -7.99 2.09 4.38
C THR A 119 -6.96 1.02 4.73
N ALA A 120 -5.90 1.37 5.47
CA ALA A 120 -4.92 0.40 5.95
C ALA A 120 -5.53 -0.66 6.89
N ALA A 121 -6.50 -0.27 7.72
CA ALA A 121 -7.24 -1.23 8.54
C ALA A 121 -8.11 -2.18 7.71
N ARG A 122 -8.85 -1.64 6.75
CA ARG A 122 -9.70 -2.41 5.84
C ARG A 122 -8.89 -3.39 5.00
N ILE A 123 -7.71 -3.00 4.50
CA ILE A 123 -6.84 -3.91 3.74
C ILE A 123 -6.44 -5.12 4.60
N ARG A 124 -6.01 -4.89 5.85
CA ARG A 124 -5.63 -5.97 6.76
C ARG A 124 -6.79 -6.90 7.10
N GLU A 125 -7.96 -6.32 7.35
CA GLU A 125 -9.19 -7.04 7.69
C GLU A 125 -9.53 -8.12 6.65
N TYR A 126 -9.33 -7.81 5.36
CA TYR A 126 -9.67 -8.72 4.26
C TYR A 126 -8.49 -9.57 3.80
N ALA A 127 -7.28 -9.00 3.74
CA ALA A 127 -6.12 -9.66 3.19
C ALA A 127 -5.45 -10.63 4.16
N ASN A 128 -5.24 -10.24 5.42
CA ASN A 128 -4.48 -11.05 6.37
C ASN A 128 -5.13 -12.40 6.74
N PRO A 129 -6.48 -12.55 6.84
CA PRO A 129 -7.07 -13.86 7.11
C PRO A 129 -7.15 -14.75 5.85
N ASN A 130 -6.92 -14.23 4.65
CA ASN A 130 -7.16 -14.98 3.41
C ASN A 130 -6.21 -16.19 3.25
N PRO A 131 -6.72 -17.43 3.17
CA PRO A 131 -5.90 -18.64 3.16
C PRO A 131 -5.01 -18.79 1.92
N THR A 132 -5.31 -18.08 0.82
CA THR A 132 -4.52 -18.16 -0.42
C THR A 132 -3.13 -17.56 -0.25
N PHE A 133 -2.97 -16.52 0.58
CA PHE A 133 -1.67 -15.87 0.75
C PHE A 133 -1.34 -15.46 2.18
N ASN A 134 -2.18 -15.71 3.19
CA ASN A 134 -1.89 -15.34 4.59
C ASN A 134 -0.60 -15.97 5.15
N ARG A 135 -0.06 -17.01 4.52
CA ARG A 135 1.24 -17.62 4.86
C ARG A 135 2.44 -16.95 4.18
N THR A 136 2.20 -16.06 3.23
CA THR A 136 3.24 -15.47 2.37
C THR A 136 3.21 -13.94 2.39
N ILE A 137 2.03 -13.35 2.53
CA ILE A 137 1.80 -11.92 2.58
C ILE A 137 0.95 -11.61 3.82
N GLN A 138 1.46 -10.73 4.68
CA GLN A 138 0.77 -10.21 5.85
C GLN A 138 0.97 -8.69 5.88
N PHE A 139 -0.11 -7.94 5.71
CA PHE A 139 -0.09 -6.48 5.81
C PHE A 139 0.03 -6.09 7.29
N ASN A 140 1.09 -5.36 7.63
CA ASN A 140 1.57 -5.21 9.01
C ASN A 140 1.80 -6.54 9.74
N ALA A 141 2.59 -7.44 9.16
CA ALA A 141 3.49 -8.18 10.03
C ALA A 141 4.45 -7.15 10.66
N ILE A 142 4.09 -6.61 11.85
CA ILE A 142 5.12 -6.62 12.90
C ILE A 142 5.61 -8.06 12.86
N ALA A 143 6.92 -8.29 12.67
CA ALA A 143 7.47 -9.62 12.81
C ALA A 143 6.88 -10.20 14.10
N ALA A 144 5.83 -11.00 13.97
CA ALA A 144 5.42 -11.87 15.05
C ALA A 144 6.70 -12.65 15.24
N PRO A 145 7.36 -12.57 16.41
CA PRO A 145 8.47 -13.47 16.65
C PRO A 145 7.88 -14.82 16.32
N ALA A 146 8.46 -15.50 15.33
CA ALA A 146 8.14 -16.87 15.08
C ALA A 146 8.15 -17.51 16.47
N ALA A 147 6.99 -18.01 16.90
CA ALA A 147 6.91 -18.76 18.12
C ALA A 147 7.89 -19.93 17.94
N GLY A 148 9.10 -19.75 18.49
CA GLY A 148 10.28 -20.56 18.20
C GLY A 148 11.30 -19.90 17.27
N LEU A 149 12.06 -18.90 17.77
CA LEU A 149 13.52 -18.69 17.63
C LEU A 149 13.87 -17.19 17.80
N ALA A 150 14.85 -16.91 18.68
CA ALA A 150 15.30 -15.60 19.21
C ALA A 150 14.39 -15.05 20.33
N ALA A 151 14.56 -15.38 21.62
CA ALA A 151 15.74 -15.16 22.45
C ALA A 151 16.42 -13.80 22.19
N SER A 152 16.55 -13.03 23.28
CA SER A 152 17.29 -11.77 23.45
C SER A 152 16.74 -10.48 22.80
N GLY A 153 16.15 -9.63 23.65
CA GLY A 153 16.76 -8.32 23.88
C GLY A 153 15.96 -7.08 23.48
N ALA A 154 15.50 -6.38 24.51
CA ALA A 154 15.34 -4.92 24.57
C ALA A 154 14.24 -4.27 23.71
N VAL A 155 13.08 -4.16 24.33
CA VAL A 155 12.34 -2.90 24.44
C VAL A 155 13.33 -1.75 24.67
N LEU A 156 13.40 -0.78 23.77
CA LEU A 156 13.95 0.55 24.06
C LEU A 156 12.83 1.56 23.87
N ALA A 157 11.99 1.63 24.92
CA ALA A 157 11.19 2.80 25.20
C ALA A 157 11.98 3.69 26.16
N GLY A 158 12.15 4.96 25.77
CA GLY A 158 12.03 6.08 26.70
C GLY A 158 13.19 6.39 27.64
N SER A 159 13.84 7.50 27.29
CA SER A 159 14.06 8.65 28.17
C SER A 159 15.28 8.67 29.09
N ASP A 160 16.15 9.61 28.75
CA ASP A 160 17.06 10.42 29.57
C ASP A 160 16.78 10.40 31.07
N ASP A 161 17.84 10.13 31.87
CA ASP A 161 18.20 11.03 32.95
C ASP A 161 19.65 10.79 33.42
N ALA A 162 20.31 11.91 33.68
CA ALA A 162 21.72 12.03 33.99
C ALA A 162 22.08 11.55 35.40
N LYS A 163 23.29 10.98 35.56
CA LYS A 163 24.14 11.28 36.72
C LYS A 163 25.61 11.01 36.44
N ALA A 164 26.41 12.04 36.73
CA ALA A 164 27.82 12.17 36.46
C ALA A 164 28.73 11.31 37.35
N ALA A 165 29.89 10.92 36.77
CA ALA A 165 31.28 10.86 37.27
C ALA A 165 31.60 10.34 38.70
N PRO A 166 32.74 9.65 38.93
CA PRO A 166 34.05 10.29 38.78
C PRO A 166 35.14 9.45 38.09
N MET A 167 36.00 10.23 37.46
CA MET A 167 37.36 9.94 36.98
C MET A 167 38.30 9.61 38.15
N ALA A 168 39.20 8.64 37.99
CA ALA A 168 40.42 8.54 38.78
C ALA A 168 41.54 7.76 38.04
N PRO A 169 42.81 8.08 38.32
CA PRO A 169 44.02 7.80 37.52
C PRO A 169 44.67 6.45 37.93
N GLU A 170 45.70 5.89 37.28
CA GLU A 170 46.97 6.42 36.74
C GLU A 170 47.37 5.76 35.41
#